data_AF-A0A6P4XTF8-F1
#
_entry.id   AF-A0A6P4XTF8-F1
#
_cell.length_a   1.000
_cell.length_b   1.000
_cell.length_c   1.000
_cell.angle_alpha   90.00
_cell.angle_beta   90.00
_cell.angle_gamma   90.00
#
_symmetry.space_group_name_H-M   'P 1'
#
loop_
_entity.id
_entity.type
_entity.pdbx_description
1 polymer ?
#
loop_
_entity_poly.entity_id
_entity_poly.type
_entity_poly.pdbx_seq_one_letter_code
_entity_poly.pdbx_strand_id
1 'polypeptide(L)'
;MRSCKVNLLGIVKAILFLNLRTMLLLILLFGSVAYLYVLATLQAMGQAAVEVLEKNAEDTEILDKSSALAPPTDTKRTAVIIITQMRSGSTFVGEIFNQHPGAFYIFEPLWALENHRNKTYKNNPGMQLELLRGVSSCRFDKIKNIMKFYLTTPGLGVMKTCQTVDKMCDRFRDKRENATWPKRCPIPDVKLPSVLQRTCEAKQFTAIKTIRLDDINLLQPLTEQTDLNFKIIQLVRDPRAVIASRLNLSKKNVSVMTVLHSKVDKEEVKQLCDWMIKTVEPFKNSTDWLRERFAMLRYEDVGMHPITTMEKLYNFIGVPAKTEVSKWLESHVHAAKKRKDRENPFGTKKDPVKSSNEWRSRLSIYQVHTIQSNCKKALELFHYPWVKTKEELRDPSLNLYKDRYSLIP
;
A
#
# COMPACT_ATOMS: atom_id res chain seq x y z
N MET A 1 5.11 62.98 -4.66
CA MET A 1 6.36 63.21 -5.41
C MET A 1 6.08 63.03 -6.90
N ARG A 2 6.83 63.77 -7.74
CA ARG A 2 6.44 64.29 -9.06
C ARG A 2 5.94 63.26 -10.09
N SER A 3 4.83 63.59 -10.74
CA SER A 3 4.34 62.92 -11.96
C SER A 3 5.30 63.18 -13.11
N CYS A 4 5.90 62.11 -13.64
CA CYS A 4 6.78 62.17 -14.81
C CYS A 4 5.89 62.15 -16.07
N LYS A 5 5.49 63.32 -16.55
CA LYS A 5 4.89 63.45 -17.89
C LYS A 5 5.98 63.12 -18.91
N VAL A 6 5.93 61.94 -19.50
CA VAL A 6 6.74 61.61 -20.67
C VAL A 6 6.36 62.60 -21.78
N ASN A 7 7.32 63.42 -22.19
CA ASN A 7 7.14 64.42 -23.24
C ASN A 7 7.13 63.71 -24.62
N LEU A 8 6.03 63.01 -24.91
CA LEU A 8 5.84 62.24 -26.14
C LEU A 8 6.04 63.12 -27.39
N LEU A 9 5.70 64.41 -27.30
CA LEU A 9 5.87 65.39 -28.36
C LEU A 9 7.35 65.68 -28.68
N GLY A 10 8.23 65.61 -27.68
CA GLY A 10 9.68 65.80 -27.85
C GLY A 10 10.36 64.62 -28.54
N ILE A 11 9.92 63.40 -28.21
CA ILE A 11 10.42 62.17 -28.83
C ILE A 11 9.96 62.07 -30.29
N VAL A 12 8.69 62.42 -30.58
CA VAL A 12 8.15 62.44 -31.95
C VAL A 12 8.85 63.51 -32.81
N LYS A 13 9.15 64.69 -32.25
CA LYS A 13 9.93 65.72 -32.96
C LYS A 13 11.38 65.30 -33.23
N ALA A 14 12.04 64.60 -32.30
CA ALA A 14 13.39 64.06 -32.53
C ALA A 14 13.41 62.97 -33.62
N ILE A 15 12.32 62.21 -33.74
CA ILE A 15 12.14 61.19 -34.78
C ILE A 15 11.87 61.80 -36.16
N LEU A 16 11.11 62.90 -36.23
CA LEU A 16 10.80 63.62 -37.47
C LEU A 16 11.99 64.35 -38.10
N PHE A 17 13.06 64.62 -37.34
CA PHE A 17 14.29 65.27 -37.82
C PHE A 17 15.45 64.29 -38.10
N LEU A 18 15.25 62.99 -37.90
CA LEU A 18 16.22 61.99 -38.32
C LEU A 18 16.13 61.84 -39.86
N ASN A 19 17.22 62.14 -40.55
CA ASN A 19 17.34 61.87 -41.98
C ASN A 19 16.99 60.39 -42.25
N LEU A 20 16.31 60.12 -43.37
CA LEU A 20 15.86 58.79 -43.80
C LEU A 20 16.93 57.70 -43.62
N ARG A 21 18.20 58.05 -43.81
CA ARG A 21 19.35 57.14 -43.63
C ARG A 21 19.50 56.64 -42.18
N THR A 22 19.26 57.51 -41.20
CA THR A 22 19.36 57.20 -39.77
C THR A 22 18.15 56.40 -39.28
N MET A 23 16.95 56.68 -39.82
CA MET A 23 15.75 55.85 -39.62
C MET A 23 15.96 54.43 -40.16
N LEU A 24 16.52 54.29 -41.37
CA LEU A 24 16.81 52.98 -41.97
C LEU A 24 17.80 52.17 -41.12
N LEU A 25 18.86 52.82 -40.62
CA LEU A 25 19.85 52.19 -39.76
C LEU A 25 19.25 51.68 -38.45
N LEU A 26 18.37 52.46 -37.82
CA LEU A 26 17.68 52.03 -36.61
C LEU A 26 16.75 50.84 -36.88
N ILE A 27 16.00 50.85 -37.97
CA ILE A 27 15.11 49.73 -38.36
C ILE A 27 15.93 48.45 -38.60
N LEU A 28 17.05 48.55 -39.31
CA LEU A 28 17.95 47.40 -39.54
C LEU A 28 18.56 46.89 -38.23
N LEU A 29 18.94 47.80 -37.32
CA LEU A 29 19.54 47.43 -36.04
C LEU A 29 18.51 46.75 -35.13
N PHE A 30 17.30 47.30 -34.99
CA PHE A 30 16.21 46.66 -34.24
C PHE A 30 15.77 45.34 -34.87
N GLY A 31 15.72 45.26 -36.21
CA GLY A 31 15.44 44.02 -36.93
C GLY A 31 16.49 42.93 -36.65
N SER A 32 17.77 43.30 -36.65
CA SER A 32 18.87 42.36 -36.36
C SER A 32 18.86 41.85 -34.91
N VAL A 33 18.56 42.73 -33.94
CA VAL A 33 18.45 42.35 -32.52
C VAL A 33 17.24 41.44 -32.29
N ALA A 34 16.10 41.75 -32.90
CA ALA A 34 14.92 40.89 -32.83
C ALA A 34 15.18 39.51 -33.44
N TYR A 35 15.86 39.46 -34.58
CA TYR A 35 16.23 38.20 -35.24
C TYR A 35 17.18 37.35 -34.37
N LEU A 36 18.20 37.96 -33.77
CA LEU A 36 19.11 37.27 -32.85
C LEU A 36 18.39 36.76 -31.59
N TYR A 37 17.43 37.51 -31.07
CA TYR A 37 16.63 37.08 -29.93
C TYR A 37 15.73 35.88 -30.26
N VAL A 38 15.10 35.88 -31.45
CA VAL A 38 14.29 34.75 -31.92
C VAL A 38 15.16 33.50 -32.13
N LEU A 39 16.35 33.65 -32.72
CA LEU A 39 17.28 32.52 -32.87
C LEU A 39 17.72 31.95 -31.52
N ALA A 40 18.08 32.81 -30.55
CA ALA A 40 18.49 32.37 -29.23
C ALA A 40 17.37 31.63 -28.47
N THR A 41 16.13 32.09 -28.61
CA THR A 41 14.97 31.43 -27.98
C THR A 41 14.65 30.09 -28.64
N LEU A 42 14.70 29.99 -29.98
CA LEU A 42 14.54 28.73 -30.70
C LEU A 42 15.63 27.71 -30.34
N GLN A 43 16.88 28.16 -30.20
CA GLN A 43 18.01 27.31 -29.83
C GLN A 43 17.89 26.79 -28.39
N ALA A 44 17.46 27.64 -27.45
CA ALA A 44 17.18 27.25 -26.07
C ALA A 44 16.02 26.23 -25.97
N MET A 45 14.95 26.43 -26.75
CA MET A 45 13.86 25.46 -26.83
C MET A 45 14.30 24.11 -27.42
N GLY A 46 15.17 24.13 -28.44
CA GLY A 46 15.77 22.93 -29.02
C GLY A 46 16.62 22.15 -28.02
N GLN A 47 17.48 22.83 -27.25
CA GLN A 47 18.30 22.19 -26.22
C GLN A 47 17.46 21.58 -25.11
N ALA A 48 16.42 22.28 -24.63
CA ALA A 48 15.50 21.74 -23.62
C ALA A 48 14.75 20.50 -24.13
N ALA A 49 14.39 20.45 -25.42
CA ALA A 49 13.73 19.29 -26.02
C ALA A 49 14.66 18.06 -26.08
N VAL A 50 15.94 18.26 -26.43
CA VAL A 50 16.95 17.19 -26.46
C VAL A 50 17.21 16.62 -25.07
N GLU A 51 17.35 17.49 -24.06
CA GLU A 51 17.59 17.08 -22.67
C GLU A 51 16.42 16.24 -22.10
N VAL A 52 15.18 16.55 -22.50
CA VAL A 52 13.99 15.76 -22.16
C VAL A 52 14.01 14.39 -22.86
N LEU A 53 14.44 14.32 -24.12
CA LEU A 53 14.51 13.07 -24.87
C LEU A 53 15.61 12.14 -24.34
N GLU A 54 16.78 12.67 -24.03
CA GLU A 54 17.89 11.91 -23.43
C GLU A 54 17.50 11.34 -22.07
N LYS A 55 16.86 12.15 -21.21
CA LYS A 55 16.36 11.69 -19.91
C LYS A 55 15.31 10.58 -20.04
N ASN A 56 14.43 10.66 -21.05
CA ASN A 56 13.44 9.61 -21.30
C ASN A 56 14.10 8.30 -21.80
N ALA A 57 15.19 8.40 -22.57
CA ALA A 57 15.94 7.23 -23.03
C ALA A 57 16.68 6.54 -21.88
N GLU A 58 17.33 7.32 -21.02
CA GLU A 58 18.06 6.82 -19.84
C GLU A 58 17.10 6.17 -18.80
N ASP A 59 15.93 6.76 -18.58
CA ASP A 59 14.86 6.17 -17.75
C ASP A 59 14.37 4.83 -18.32
N THR A 60 14.36 4.67 -19.64
CA THR A 60 13.93 3.45 -20.34
C THR A 60 14.99 2.35 -20.21
N GLU A 61 16.28 2.69 -20.31
CA GLU A 61 17.40 1.74 -20.21
C GLU A 61 17.60 1.21 -18.78
N ILE A 62 17.37 2.05 -17.76
CA ILE A 62 17.42 1.64 -16.33
C ILE A 62 16.23 0.73 -15.98
N LEU A 63 15.07 0.91 -16.63
CA LEU A 63 13.89 0.04 -16.48
C LEU A 63 14.13 -1.34 -17.10
N ASP A 64 14.80 -1.41 -18.25
CA ASP A 64 15.14 -2.67 -18.90
C ASP A 64 16.11 -3.54 -18.07
N LYS A 65 17.09 -2.92 -17.39
CA LYS A 65 17.98 -3.64 -16.46
C LYS A 65 17.26 -4.23 -15.24
N SER A 66 16.08 -3.73 -14.88
CA SER A 66 15.24 -4.29 -13.80
C SER A 66 14.34 -5.44 -14.28
N SER A 67 14.23 -5.69 -15.59
CA SER A 67 13.37 -6.74 -16.17
C SER A 67 13.92 -8.16 -16.00
N ALA A 68 15.18 -8.31 -15.54
CA ALA A 68 15.83 -9.62 -15.34
C ALA A 68 15.15 -10.52 -14.28
N LEU A 69 14.11 -10.03 -13.58
CA LEU A 69 13.25 -10.81 -12.68
C LEU A 69 11.86 -11.11 -13.24
N ALA A 70 11.54 -10.68 -14.46
CA ALA A 70 10.24 -10.95 -15.09
C ALA A 70 10.12 -12.45 -15.41
N PRO A 71 9.00 -13.10 -15.06
CA PRO A 71 8.80 -14.50 -15.38
C PRO A 71 8.60 -14.70 -16.90
N PRO A 72 8.95 -15.87 -17.45
CA PRO A 72 8.79 -16.17 -18.87
C PRO A 72 7.33 -16.03 -19.32
N THR A 73 7.15 -15.60 -20.57
CA THR A 73 5.90 -15.15 -21.20
C THR A 73 4.76 -16.18 -21.24
N ASP A 74 5.01 -17.43 -20.86
CA ASP A 74 4.04 -18.53 -20.86
C ASP A 74 3.52 -18.90 -19.45
N THR A 75 3.90 -18.13 -18.43
CA THR A 75 3.50 -18.38 -17.03
C THR A 75 2.45 -17.39 -16.55
N LYS A 76 1.36 -17.92 -15.95
CA LYS A 76 0.31 -17.10 -15.34
C LYS A 76 0.90 -16.21 -14.25
N ARG A 77 0.51 -14.94 -14.22
CA ARG A 77 0.97 -14.04 -13.15
C ARG A 77 0.37 -14.49 -11.82
N THR A 78 1.23 -14.66 -10.81
CA THR A 78 0.75 -14.94 -9.45
C THR A 78 0.33 -13.65 -8.76
N ALA A 79 -0.86 -13.66 -8.15
CA ALA A 79 -1.34 -12.57 -7.33
C ALA A 79 -1.96 -13.11 -6.04
N VAL A 80 -1.58 -12.54 -4.90
CA VAL A 80 -2.11 -12.93 -3.59
C VAL A 80 -2.75 -11.74 -2.88
N ILE A 81 -3.95 -11.94 -2.33
CA ILE A 81 -4.60 -10.94 -1.48
C ILE A 81 -4.71 -11.46 -0.04
N ILE A 82 -4.16 -10.69 0.89
CA ILE A 82 -4.30 -10.88 2.33
C ILE A 82 -5.47 -10.03 2.80
N ILE A 83 -6.54 -10.69 3.24
CA ILE A 83 -7.74 -10.07 3.78
C ILE A 83 -7.82 -10.29 5.29
N THR A 84 -8.13 -9.23 6.02
CA THR A 84 -8.30 -9.30 7.48
C THR A 84 -9.14 -8.14 8.01
N GLN A 85 -9.20 -8.02 9.33
CA GLN A 85 -9.74 -6.87 10.04
C GLN A 85 -8.64 -6.04 10.73
N MET A 86 -8.96 -4.78 11.04
CA MET A 86 -8.01 -3.89 11.70
C MET A 86 -7.48 -4.51 13.00
N ARG A 87 -6.15 -4.47 13.20
CA ARG A 87 -5.42 -4.96 14.39
C ARG A 87 -5.20 -6.48 14.47
N SER A 88 -5.41 -7.20 13.39
CA SER A 88 -5.09 -8.64 13.27
C SER A 88 -3.64 -8.96 12.91
N GLY A 89 -2.74 -7.96 12.86
CA GLY A 89 -1.31 -8.19 12.56
C GLY A 89 -0.97 -8.19 11.06
N SER A 90 -1.88 -7.74 10.19
CA SER A 90 -1.68 -7.75 8.74
C SER A 90 -0.53 -6.89 8.22
N THR A 91 -0.09 -5.86 8.94
CA THR A 91 1.15 -5.15 8.56
C THR A 91 2.35 -6.09 8.65
N PHE A 92 2.48 -6.85 9.74
CA PHE A 92 3.59 -7.80 9.90
C PHE A 92 3.53 -8.93 8.87
N VAL A 93 2.35 -9.52 8.65
CA VAL A 93 2.17 -10.58 7.65
C VAL A 93 2.34 -10.06 6.22
N GLY A 94 1.86 -8.85 5.91
CA GLY A 94 2.05 -8.23 4.60
C GLY A 94 3.52 -7.94 4.29
N GLU A 95 4.32 -7.59 5.31
CA GLU A 95 5.76 -7.41 5.15
C GLU A 95 6.47 -8.71 4.77
N ILE A 96 5.99 -9.89 5.16
CA ILE A 96 6.57 -11.16 4.69
C ILE A 96 6.67 -11.17 3.16
N PHE A 97 5.65 -10.67 2.45
CA PHE A 97 5.68 -10.56 1.00
C PHE A 97 6.44 -9.32 0.51
N ASN A 98 6.29 -8.17 1.17
CA ASN A 98 6.92 -6.90 0.76
C ASN A 98 8.45 -6.94 0.75
N GLN A 99 9.06 -7.79 1.59
CA GLN A 99 10.52 -7.92 1.70
C GLN A 99 11.13 -8.77 0.58
N HIS A 100 10.30 -9.40 -0.26
CA HIS A 100 10.78 -10.19 -1.38
C HIS A 100 11.13 -9.29 -2.58
N PRO A 101 12.32 -9.39 -3.17
CA PRO A 101 12.77 -8.48 -4.24
C PRO A 101 11.89 -8.55 -5.52
N GLY A 102 11.29 -9.72 -5.76
CA GLY A 102 10.33 -9.98 -6.82
C GLY A 102 8.87 -9.60 -6.52
N ALA A 103 8.57 -8.92 -5.40
CA ALA A 103 7.19 -8.55 -5.06
C ALA A 103 6.79 -7.16 -5.60
N PHE A 104 5.61 -7.08 -6.21
CA PHE A 104 4.84 -5.85 -6.35
C PHE A 104 3.81 -5.79 -5.21
N TYR A 105 4.22 -5.24 -4.06
CA TYR A 105 3.38 -5.16 -2.87
C TYR A 105 2.60 -3.84 -2.81
N ILE A 106 1.29 -3.93 -2.53
CA ILE A 106 0.38 -2.79 -2.40
C ILE A 106 -0.36 -2.84 -1.06
N PHE A 107 -0.22 -1.78 -0.27
CA PHE A 107 -0.77 -1.64 1.08
C PHE A 107 -2.11 -0.90 1.07
N GLU A 108 -3.20 -1.57 1.46
CA GLU A 108 -4.54 -1.00 1.63
C GLU A 108 -5.08 -0.21 0.42
N PRO A 109 -5.09 -0.76 -0.81
CA PRO A 109 -5.52 0.00 -1.98
C PRO A 109 -7.00 0.43 -1.90
N LEU A 110 -7.86 -0.40 -1.29
CA LEU A 110 -9.30 -0.09 -1.12
C LEU A 110 -9.55 1.15 -0.26
N TRP A 111 -8.58 1.58 0.54
CA TRP A 111 -8.65 2.85 1.26
C TRP A 111 -8.94 4.03 0.33
N ALA A 112 -8.38 4.00 -0.88
CA ALA A 112 -8.55 5.06 -1.85
C ALA A 112 -10.04 5.23 -2.19
N LEU A 113 -10.79 4.14 -2.30
CA LEU A 113 -12.22 4.17 -2.63
C LEU A 113 -13.06 4.76 -1.48
N GLU A 114 -12.72 4.44 -0.22
CA GLU A 114 -13.40 5.03 0.96
C GLU A 114 -13.18 6.54 1.08
N ASN A 115 -12.05 7.05 0.61
CA ASN A 115 -11.59 8.42 0.90
C ASN A 115 -11.50 9.34 -0.31
N HIS A 116 -11.87 8.85 -1.50
CA HIS A 116 -11.81 9.63 -2.72
C HIS A 116 -12.86 10.75 -2.70
N ARG A 117 -12.38 11.99 -2.47
CA ARG A 117 -13.21 13.18 -2.20
C ARG A 117 -14.18 13.54 -3.34
N ASN A 118 -13.81 13.27 -4.59
CA ASN A 118 -14.58 13.72 -5.74
C ASN A 118 -15.73 12.77 -6.12
N LYS A 119 -15.95 11.67 -5.36
CA LYS A 119 -17.00 10.65 -5.59
C LYS A 119 -17.07 10.05 -7.01
N THR A 120 -16.08 10.32 -7.87
CA THR A 120 -15.98 9.76 -9.23
C THR A 120 -16.01 8.24 -9.22
N TYR A 121 -15.41 7.64 -8.18
CA TYR A 121 -15.53 6.22 -7.89
C TYR A 121 -16.36 6.07 -6.63
N LYS A 122 -17.50 5.37 -6.75
CA LYS A 122 -18.27 4.95 -5.58
C LYS A 122 -17.52 3.79 -4.92
N ASN A 123 -17.37 3.84 -3.60
CA ASN A 123 -16.95 2.66 -2.83
C ASN A 123 -18.07 1.62 -2.85
N ASN A 124 -18.13 0.84 -3.92
CA ASN A 124 -19.08 -0.23 -4.12
C ASN A 124 -18.32 -1.51 -4.55
N PRO A 125 -18.97 -2.68 -4.48
CA PRO A 125 -18.31 -3.95 -4.81
C PRO A 125 -17.70 -3.95 -6.22
N GLY A 126 -18.39 -3.38 -7.22
CA GLY A 126 -17.88 -3.32 -8.60
C GLY A 126 -16.54 -2.59 -8.72
N MET A 127 -16.40 -1.42 -8.09
CA MET A 127 -15.15 -0.67 -8.10
C MET A 127 -14.05 -1.30 -7.24
N GLN A 128 -14.42 -1.94 -6.12
CA GLN A 128 -13.47 -2.71 -5.32
C GLN A 128 -12.89 -3.87 -6.14
N LEU A 129 -13.74 -4.63 -6.83
CA LEU A 129 -13.35 -5.70 -7.74
C LEU A 129 -12.46 -5.17 -8.87
N GLU A 130 -12.85 -4.06 -9.52
CA GLU A 130 -12.06 -3.46 -10.59
C GLU A 130 -10.67 -3.00 -10.13
N LEU A 131 -10.58 -2.38 -8.95
CA LEU A 131 -9.30 -1.98 -8.35
C LEU A 131 -8.42 -3.18 -8.02
N LEU A 132 -8.96 -4.18 -7.34
CA LEU A 132 -8.18 -5.39 -6.98
C LEU A 132 -7.77 -6.18 -8.21
N ARG A 133 -8.63 -6.30 -9.23
CA ARG A 133 -8.33 -6.94 -10.50
C ARG A 133 -7.20 -6.21 -11.24
N GLY A 134 -7.31 -4.88 -11.37
CA GLY A 134 -6.32 -4.06 -12.05
C GLY A 134 -4.94 -4.18 -11.41
N VAL A 135 -4.85 -4.04 -10.09
CA VAL A 135 -3.59 -4.20 -9.35
C VAL A 135 -3.05 -5.63 -9.46
N SER A 136 -3.89 -6.66 -9.31
CA SER A 136 -3.48 -8.07 -9.39
C SER A 136 -2.89 -8.42 -10.76
N SER A 137 -3.46 -7.84 -11.83
CA SER A 137 -3.09 -8.12 -13.22
C SER A 137 -2.12 -7.12 -13.85
N CYS A 138 -1.60 -6.17 -13.09
CA CYS A 138 -0.81 -5.04 -13.62
C CYS A 138 -1.53 -4.17 -14.68
N ARG A 139 -2.87 -4.12 -14.67
CA ARG A 139 -3.68 -3.33 -15.60
C ARG A 139 -4.20 -2.07 -14.93
N PHE A 140 -3.64 -0.91 -15.27
CA PHE A 140 -3.88 0.33 -14.53
C PHE A 140 -4.76 1.36 -15.26
N ASP A 141 -5.08 1.18 -16.54
CA ASP A 141 -5.78 2.19 -17.34
C ASP A 141 -7.14 2.60 -16.75
N LYS A 142 -7.96 1.60 -16.40
CA LYS A 142 -9.30 1.84 -15.85
C LYS A 142 -9.27 2.38 -14.41
N ILE A 143 -8.17 2.15 -13.70
CA ILE A 143 -7.98 2.52 -12.29
C ILE A 143 -6.96 3.66 -12.12
N LYS A 144 -6.58 4.36 -13.19
CA LYS A 144 -5.50 5.36 -13.17
C LYS A 144 -5.77 6.50 -12.20
N ASN A 145 -7.01 6.98 -12.15
CA ASN A 145 -7.38 8.13 -11.32
C ASN A 145 -7.41 7.74 -9.84
N ILE A 146 -7.93 6.55 -9.51
CA ILE A 146 -7.93 6.05 -8.14
C ILE A 146 -6.51 5.73 -7.65
N MET A 147 -5.66 5.19 -8.53
CA MET A 147 -4.24 4.96 -8.24
C MET A 147 -3.48 6.28 -8.08
N LYS A 148 -3.77 7.29 -8.90
CA LYS A 148 -3.22 8.65 -8.71
C LYS A 148 -3.57 9.18 -7.32
N PHE A 149 -4.84 9.10 -6.93
CA PHE A 149 -5.28 9.52 -5.59
C PHE A 149 -4.55 8.73 -4.50
N TYR A 150 -4.47 7.41 -4.63
CA TYR A 150 -3.76 6.52 -3.71
C TYR A 150 -2.28 6.92 -3.52
N LEU A 151 -1.58 7.23 -4.62
CA LEU A 151 -0.14 7.55 -4.63
C LEU A 151 0.19 9.00 -4.25
N THR A 152 -0.78 9.91 -4.31
CA THR A 152 -0.58 11.34 -4.06
C THR A 152 -1.25 11.84 -2.78
N THR A 153 -2.00 10.99 -2.08
CA THR A 153 -2.67 11.40 -0.84
C THR A 153 -1.78 11.19 0.37
N PRO A 154 -1.49 12.24 1.16
CA PRO A 154 -0.74 12.10 2.39
C PRO A 154 -1.54 11.30 3.44
N GLY A 155 -0.85 10.55 4.29
CA GLY A 155 -1.43 9.94 5.49
C GLY A 155 -1.54 8.41 5.50
N LEU A 156 -1.57 7.75 4.34
CA LEU A 156 -1.56 6.28 4.28
C LEU A 156 -0.18 5.65 4.52
N GLY A 157 0.88 6.43 4.34
CA GLY A 157 2.25 5.93 4.40
C GLY A 157 2.61 4.99 3.26
N VAL A 158 1.94 5.05 2.10
CA VAL A 158 2.21 4.20 0.92
C VAL A 158 3.70 4.19 0.57
N MET A 159 4.32 5.36 0.49
CA MET A 159 5.76 5.52 0.21
C MET A 159 6.66 4.88 1.26
N LYS A 160 6.16 4.72 2.50
CA LYS A 160 6.89 4.05 3.58
C LYS A 160 6.65 2.54 3.60
N THR A 161 5.48 2.09 3.16
CA THR A 161 5.04 0.70 3.30
C THR A 161 5.22 -0.12 2.03
N CYS A 162 5.34 0.49 0.85
CA CYS A 162 5.43 -0.20 -0.43
C CYS A 162 6.79 0.09 -1.08
N GLN A 163 7.78 -0.78 -0.86
CA GLN A 163 9.17 -0.52 -1.27
C GLN A 163 9.32 -0.30 -2.78
N THR A 164 8.66 -1.14 -3.58
CA THR A 164 8.67 -1.04 -5.04
C THR A 164 8.03 0.26 -5.53
N VAL A 165 6.92 0.69 -4.89
CA VAL A 165 6.25 1.95 -5.22
C VAL A 165 7.13 3.15 -4.84
N ASP A 166 7.80 3.10 -3.68
CA ASP A 166 8.71 4.18 -3.28
C ASP A 166 9.85 4.37 -4.28
N LYS A 167 10.55 3.29 -4.63
CA LYS A 167 11.60 3.30 -5.65
C LYS A 167 11.10 3.79 -7.02
N MET A 168 9.89 3.40 -7.41
CA MET A 168 9.26 3.85 -8.65
C MET A 168 9.05 5.37 -8.64
N CYS A 169 8.43 5.91 -7.58
CA CYS A 169 8.18 7.35 -7.49
C CYS A 169 9.45 8.17 -7.30
N ASP A 170 10.48 7.63 -6.63
CA ASP A 170 11.76 8.30 -6.37
C ASP A 170 12.48 8.71 -7.66
N ARG A 171 12.36 7.90 -8.72
CA ARG A 171 12.93 8.18 -10.05
C ARG A 171 12.41 9.48 -10.68
N PHE A 172 11.20 9.89 -10.31
CA PHE A 172 10.55 11.09 -10.84
C PHE A 172 10.73 12.31 -9.93
N ARG A 173 11.45 12.19 -8.80
CA ARG A 173 11.70 13.31 -7.89
C ARG A 173 12.79 14.23 -8.45
N ASP A 174 12.62 15.54 -8.29
CA ASP A 174 13.71 16.47 -8.56
C ASP A 174 14.73 16.38 -7.41
N LYS A 175 15.96 15.95 -7.75
CA LYS A 175 17.06 15.78 -6.79
C LYS A 175 17.82 17.08 -6.53
N ARG A 176 17.52 18.15 -7.26
CA ARG A 176 18.18 19.47 -7.16
C ARG A 176 17.57 20.34 -6.07
N GLU A 177 16.32 20.08 -5.69
CA GLU A 177 15.71 20.74 -4.55
C GLU A 177 16.01 19.93 -3.27
N ASN A 178 16.48 20.60 -2.22
CA ASN A 178 16.44 20.11 -0.82
C ASN A 178 14.96 20.03 -0.33
N ALA A 179 14.05 19.60 -1.21
CA ALA A 179 12.65 19.45 -0.92
C ALA A 179 12.51 18.33 0.11
N THR A 180 12.06 18.73 1.30
CA THR A 180 11.53 17.81 2.30
C THR A 180 10.58 16.84 1.61
N TRP A 181 10.87 15.53 1.73
CA TRP A 181 10.14 14.40 1.16
C TRP A 181 8.82 14.81 0.47
N PRO A 182 8.73 14.82 -0.88
CA PRO A 182 7.47 15.11 -1.51
C PRO A 182 6.46 14.09 -0.99
N LYS A 183 5.42 14.57 -0.29
CA LYS A 183 4.34 13.73 0.28
C LYS A 183 3.50 13.02 -0.81
N ARG A 184 3.91 13.11 -2.07
CA ARG A 184 3.19 12.69 -3.26
C ARG A 184 4.16 12.05 -4.23
N CYS A 185 3.69 11.01 -4.92
CA CYS A 185 4.39 10.43 -6.06
C CYS A 185 4.37 11.41 -7.24
N PRO A 186 5.51 11.93 -7.73
CA PRO A 186 5.56 13.00 -8.73
C PRO A 186 5.50 12.48 -10.18
N ILE A 187 4.85 11.34 -10.42
CA ILE A 187 4.73 10.77 -11.77
C ILE A 187 3.69 11.59 -12.56
N PRO A 188 4.01 12.10 -13.76
CA PRO A 188 3.05 12.79 -14.60
C PRO A 188 1.85 11.91 -14.97
N ASP A 189 0.64 12.47 -14.97
CA ASP A 189 -0.62 11.74 -15.21
C ASP A 189 -0.61 10.89 -16.47
N VAL A 190 -0.04 11.42 -17.55
CA VAL A 190 0.03 10.76 -18.86
C VAL A 190 0.94 9.54 -18.83
N LYS A 191 1.95 9.54 -17.96
CA LYS A 191 2.91 8.43 -17.78
C LYS A 191 2.47 7.44 -16.70
N LEU A 192 1.53 7.80 -15.82
CA LEU A 192 1.21 7.02 -14.63
C LEU A 192 0.78 5.56 -14.92
N PRO A 193 -0.16 5.27 -15.86
CA PRO A 193 -0.57 3.89 -16.13
C PRO A 193 0.59 3.03 -16.62
N SER A 194 1.36 3.52 -17.60
CA SER A 194 2.46 2.77 -18.21
C SER A 194 3.65 2.58 -17.27
N VAL A 195 3.91 3.54 -16.36
CA VAL A 195 4.94 3.39 -15.33
C VAL A 195 4.52 2.37 -14.28
N LEU A 196 3.26 2.39 -13.83
CA LEU A 196 2.73 1.39 -12.90
C LEU A 196 2.73 -0.01 -13.50
N GLN A 197 2.27 -0.14 -14.74
CA GLN A 197 2.23 -1.41 -15.47
C GLN A 197 3.63 -2.02 -15.58
N ARG A 198 4.59 -1.28 -16.16
CA ARG A 198 5.98 -1.75 -16.29
C ARG A 198 6.62 -2.11 -14.95
N THR A 199 6.39 -1.29 -13.92
CA THR A 199 6.91 -1.55 -12.57
C THR A 199 6.32 -2.83 -11.97
N CYS A 200 5.04 -3.11 -12.22
CA CYS A 200 4.35 -4.29 -11.74
C CYS A 200 4.75 -5.56 -12.52
N GLU A 201 4.85 -5.47 -13.84
CA GLU A 201 5.23 -6.57 -14.74
C GLU A 201 6.69 -7.00 -14.56
N ALA A 202 7.58 -6.06 -14.21
CA ALA A 202 8.98 -6.37 -13.85
C ALA A 202 9.13 -7.15 -12.53
N LYS A 203 8.02 -7.45 -11.83
CA LYS A 203 7.99 -8.22 -10.58
C LYS A 203 7.37 -9.59 -10.82
N GLN A 204 7.89 -10.59 -10.09
CA GLN A 204 7.47 -11.99 -10.17
C GLN A 204 6.02 -12.21 -9.75
N PHE A 205 5.54 -11.48 -8.75
CA PHE A 205 4.16 -11.61 -8.26
C PHE A 205 3.63 -10.30 -7.69
N THR A 206 2.30 -10.19 -7.62
CA THR A 206 1.61 -9.11 -6.91
C THR A 206 1.15 -9.58 -5.53
N ALA A 207 1.37 -8.77 -4.49
CA ALA A 207 0.80 -9.01 -3.16
C ALA A 207 -0.01 -7.79 -2.72
N ILE A 208 -1.26 -8.01 -2.32
CA ILE A 208 -2.15 -6.95 -1.85
C ILE A 208 -2.53 -7.27 -0.42
N LYS A 209 -2.44 -6.28 0.47
CA LYS A 209 -2.97 -6.40 1.82
C LYS A 209 -4.10 -5.41 2.00
N THR A 210 -5.27 -5.86 2.45
CA THR A 210 -6.42 -5.00 2.74
C THR A 210 -7.17 -5.41 4.01
N ILE A 211 -7.67 -4.43 4.75
CA ILE A 211 -8.59 -4.64 5.89
C ILE A 211 -10.03 -4.20 5.60
N ARG A 212 -10.33 -3.91 4.34
CA ARG A 212 -11.55 -3.21 3.87
C ARG A 212 -12.39 -4.04 2.90
N LEU A 213 -12.27 -5.36 3.00
CA LEU A 213 -13.03 -6.29 2.18
C LEU A 213 -13.98 -7.09 3.07
N ASP A 214 -15.27 -6.81 2.96
CA ASP A 214 -16.32 -7.40 3.80
C ASP A 214 -16.89 -8.70 3.23
N ASP A 215 -16.76 -8.91 1.92
CA ASP A 215 -17.29 -10.09 1.24
C ASP A 215 -16.23 -10.74 0.37
N ILE A 216 -15.81 -11.95 0.75
CA ILE A 216 -14.83 -12.75 0.00
C ILE A 216 -15.37 -13.14 -1.38
N ASN A 217 -16.68 -13.29 -1.56
CA ASN A 217 -17.28 -13.68 -2.84
C ASN A 217 -17.00 -12.65 -3.94
N LEU A 218 -16.68 -11.41 -3.56
CA LEU A 218 -16.24 -10.39 -4.51
C LEU A 218 -14.99 -10.81 -5.29
N LEU A 219 -14.15 -11.69 -4.72
CA LEU A 219 -12.91 -12.14 -5.33
C LEU A 219 -13.07 -13.33 -6.28
N GLN A 220 -14.25 -13.97 -6.33
CA GLN A 220 -14.49 -15.11 -7.21
C GLN A 220 -14.10 -14.81 -8.67
N PRO A 221 -14.47 -13.67 -9.28
CA PRO A 221 -14.09 -13.37 -10.65
C PRO A 221 -12.59 -13.21 -10.89
N LEU A 222 -11.74 -13.09 -9.85
CA LEU A 222 -10.28 -13.10 -10.00
C LEU A 222 -9.73 -14.53 -10.04
N THR A 223 -10.36 -15.48 -9.36
CA THR A 223 -9.95 -16.89 -9.39
C THR A 223 -10.23 -17.58 -10.71
N GLU A 224 -11.19 -17.06 -11.48
CA GLU A 224 -11.62 -17.57 -12.78
C GLU A 224 -10.81 -16.99 -13.95
N GLN A 225 -9.93 -16.00 -13.70
CA GLN A 225 -9.10 -15.41 -14.74
C GLN A 225 -8.01 -16.37 -15.21
N THR A 226 -7.93 -16.60 -16.52
CA THR A 226 -7.00 -17.56 -17.12
C THR A 226 -5.55 -17.09 -17.07
N ASP A 227 -5.31 -15.77 -17.04
CA ASP A 227 -4.00 -15.13 -16.96
C ASP A 227 -3.45 -14.98 -15.53
N LEU A 228 -4.25 -15.33 -14.51
CA LEU A 228 -3.86 -15.22 -13.10
C LEU A 228 -3.81 -16.57 -12.37
N ASN A 229 -2.73 -16.76 -11.62
CA ASN A 229 -2.70 -17.68 -10.49
C ASN A 229 -3.09 -16.91 -9.22
N PHE A 230 -4.39 -16.65 -9.06
CA PHE A 230 -4.91 -15.86 -7.95
C PHE A 230 -5.08 -16.68 -6.67
N LYS A 231 -4.55 -16.14 -5.56
CA LYS A 231 -4.56 -16.74 -4.22
C LYS A 231 -5.14 -15.78 -3.19
N ILE A 232 -5.79 -16.32 -2.16
CA ILE A 232 -6.43 -15.59 -1.08
C ILE A 232 -5.89 -16.11 0.25
N ILE A 233 -5.48 -15.19 1.12
CA ILE A 233 -5.10 -15.50 2.50
C ILE A 233 -6.07 -14.76 3.41
N GLN A 234 -6.92 -15.49 4.13
CA GLN A 234 -7.63 -14.94 5.27
C GLN A 234 -6.72 -14.96 6.48
N LEU A 235 -6.28 -13.79 6.94
CA LEU A 235 -5.56 -13.67 8.21
C LEU A 235 -6.58 -13.46 9.34
N VAL A 236 -6.57 -14.35 10.33
CA VAL A 236 -7.32 -14.23 11.58
C VAL A 236 -6.38 -14.03 12.76
N ARG A 237 -6.92 -13.46 13.84
CA ARG A 237 -6.24 -13.29 15.11
C ARG A 237 -7.25 -13.51 16.22
N ASP A 238 -6.80 -13.90 17.41
CA ASP A 238 -7.66 -14.03 18.59
C ASP A 238 -8.52 -12.75 18.77
N PRO A 239 -9.85 -12.83 18.72
CA PRO A 239 -10.71 -11.65 18.79
C PRO A 239 -10.53 -10.88 20.12
N ARG A 240 -10.12 -11.57 21.20
CA ARG A 240 -9.77 -10.90 22.47
C ARG A 240 -8.53 -10.03 22.29
N ALA A 241 -7.54 -10.49 21.54
CA ALA A 241 -6.34 -9.74 21.20
C ALA A 241 -6.61 -8.54 20.28
N VAL A 242 -7.49 -8.72 19.29
CA VAL A 242 -7.91 -7.66 18.38
C VAL A 242 -8.61 -6.53 19.16
N ILE A 243 -9.65 -6.87 19.93
CA ILE A 243 -10.44 -5.90 20.70
C ILE A 243 -9.56 -5.21 21.75
N ALA A 244 -8.75 -5.95 22.52
CA ALA A 244 -7.81 -5.36 23.46
C ALA A 244 -6.84 -4.36 22.79
N SER A 245 -6.39 -4.67 21.57
CA SER A 245 -5.54 -3.74 20.82
C SER A 245 -6.29 -2.47 20.40
N ARG A 246 -7.56 -2.57 19.98
CA ARG A 246 -8.37 -1.41 19.56
C ARG A 246 -8.70 -0.50 20.74
N LEU A 247 -9.08 -1.08 21.88
CA LEU A 247 -9.27 -0.34 23.14
C LEU A 247 -8.01 0.44 23.55
N ASN A 248 -6.83 -0.19 23.41
CA ASN A 248 -5.57 0.47 23.74
C ASN A 248 -5.23 1.62 22.78
N LEU A 249 -5.64 1.55 21.50
CA LEU A 249 -5.52 2.68 20.58
C LEU A 249 -6.45 3.83 20.98
N SER A 250 -7.70 3.51 21.34
CA SER A 250 -8.69 4.49 21.81
C SER A 250 -8.17 5.23 23.04
N LYS A 251 -7.70 4.49 24.06
CA LYS A 251 -7.11 5.06 25.28
C LYS A 251 -5.91 5.97 25.03
N LYS A 252 -5.13 5.71 23.97
CA LYS A 252 -3.97 6.50 23.58
C LYS A 252 -4.32 7.64 22.61
N ASN A 253 -5.60 7.87 22.32
CA ASN A 253 -6.08 8.84 21.34
C ASN A 253 -5.36 8.73 19.99
N VAL A 254 -5.04 7.50 19.56
CA VAL A 254 -4.37 7.28 18.28
C VAL A 254 -5.37 7.55 17.17
N SER A 255 -5.11 8.60 16.38
CA SER A 255 -5.91 8.89 15.19
C SER A 255 -5.80 7.73 14.20
N VAL A 256 -6.94 7.12 13.94
CA VAL A 256 -7.15 6.08 12.92
C VAL A 256 -8.48 6.38 12.24
N MET A 257 -8.68 5.81 11.08
CA MET A 257 -9.83 6.13 10.24
C MET A 257 -11.06 5.26 10.54
N THR A 258 -10.86 4.17 11.28
CA THR A 258 -11.94 3.33 11.80
C THR A 258 -12.39 3.89 13.15
N VAL A 259 -13.70 3.88 13.43
CA VAL A 259 -14.21 4.27 14.75
C VAL A 259 -13.62 3.36 15.82
N LEU A 260 -13.07 3.94 16.88
CA LEU A 260 -12.52 3.21 18.02
C LEU A 260 -13.40 3.42 19.26
N HIS A 261 -13.75 2.32 19.92
CA HIS A 261 -14.49 2.37 21.18
C HIS A 261 -13.54 2.42 22.39
N SER A 262 -13.94 3.17 23.42
CA SER A 262 -13.20 3.29 24.68
C SER A 262 -13.49 2.14 25.67
N LYS A 263 -14.54 1.37 25.39
CA LYS A 263 -15.01 0.20 26.14
C LYS A 263 -15.31 -0.95 25.17
N VAL A 264 -15.41 -2.17 25.68
CA VAL A 264 -15.79 -3.33 24.86
C VAL A 264 -17.21 -3.10 24.35
N ASP A 265 -17.32 -2.87 23.05
CA ASP A 265 -18.59 -2.71 22.35
C ASP A 265 -19.04 -4.07 21.80
N LYS A 266 -20.26 -4.49 22.12
CA LYS A 266 -20.76 -5.83 21.74
C LYS A 266 -20.98 -5.94 20.24
N GLU A 267 -21.40 -4.86 19.59
CA GLU A 267 -21.66 -4.84 18.16
C GLU A 267 -20.35 -4.91 17.37
N GLU A 268 -19.32 -4.17 17.79
CA GLU A 268 -17.97 -4.28 17.21
C GLU A 268 -17.41 -5.71 17.34
N VAL A 269 -17.58 -6.33 18.51
CA VAL A 269 -17.15 -7.71 18.76
C VAL A 269 -17.87 -8.67 17.82
N LYS A 270 -19.21 -8.53 17.70
CA LYS A 270 -20.04 -9.36 16.83
C LYS A 270 -19.63 -9.18 15.36
N GLN A 271 -19.48 -7.95 14.87
CA GLN A 271 -19.06 -7.66 13.50
C GLN A 271 -17.70 -8.28 13.17
N LEU A 272 -16.73 -8.19 14.08
CA LEU A 272 -15.42 -8.82 13.90
C LEU A 272 -15.55 -10.34 13.73
N CYS A 273 -16.30 -10.98 14.62
CA CYS A 273 -16.42 -12.44 14.65
C CYS A 273 -17.31 -12.97 13.51
N ASP A 274 -18.37 -12.26 13.16
CA ASP A 274 -19.21 -12.53 11.98
C ASP A 274 -18.37 -12.42 10.70
N TRP A 275 -17.52 -11.40 10.56
CA TRP A 275 -16.60 -11.28 9.42
C TRP A 275 -15.64 -12.47 9.33
N MET A 276 -15.06 -12.90 10.47
CA MET A 276 -14.15 -14.04 10.50
C MET A 276 -14.85 -15.32 10.01
N ILE A 277 -16.07 -15.57 10.50
CA ILE A 277 -16.87 -16.75 10.14
C ILE A 277 -17.29 -16.69 8.66
N LYS A 278 -17.93 -15.60 8.23
CA LYS A 278 -18.44 -15.42 6.87
C LYS A 278 -17.33 -15.59 5.82
N THR A 279 -16.12 -15.14 6.13
CA THR A 279 -14.99 -15.20 5.20
C THR A 279 -14.45 -16.63 5.00
N VAL A 280 -14.46 -17.49 6.03
CA VAL A 280 -13.94 -18.87 5.91
C VAL A 280 -15.01 -19.86 5.44
N GLU A 281 -16.29 -19.54 5.62
CA GLU A 281 -17.42 -20.43 5.35
C GLU A 281 -17.47 -20.95 3.90
N PRO A 282 -17.27 -20.13 2.85
CA PRO A 282 -17.21 -20.64 1.48
C PRO A 282 -16.12 -21.69 1.25
N PHE A 283 -14.96 -21.56 1.93
CA PHE A 283 -13.90 -22.56 1.83
C PHE A 283 -14.30 -23.87 2.55
N LYS A 284 -14.93 -23.79 3.72
CA LYS A 284 -15.40 -24.97 4.46
C LYS A 284 -16.50 -25.73 3.71
N ASN A 285 -17.34 -25.01 2.97
CA ASN A 285 -18.39 -25.61 2.15
C ASN A 285 -17.85 -26.18 0.83
N SER A 286 -16.52 -26.30 0.67
CA SER A 286 -15.83 -26.88 -0.49
C SER A 286 -16.19 -26.20 -1.81
N THR A 287 -16.39 -24.89 -1.80
CA THR A 287 -16.68 -24.16 -3.04
C THR A 287 -15.50 -24.24 -4.01
N ASP A 288 -15.75 -24.72 -5.23
CA ASP A 288 -14.69 -25.09 -6.18
C ASP A 288 -13.74 -23.95 -6.53
N TRP A 289 -14.21 -22.71 -6.59
CA TRP A 289 -13.38 -21.55 -6.92
C TRP A 289 -12.33 -21.20 -5.84
N LEU A 290 -12.45 -21.76 -4.63
CA LEU A 290 -11.49 -21.58 -3.52
C LEU A 290 -10.52 -22.76 -3.36
N ARG A 291 -10.78 -23.90 -4.01
CA ARG A 291 -9.93 -25.10 -3.95
C ARG A 291 -8.51 -24.75 -4.38
N GLU A 292 -7.53 -25.09 -3.53
CA GLU A 292 -6.09 -24.78 -3.71
C GLU A 292 -5.74 -23.28 -3.84
N ARG A 293 -6.72 -22.39 -3.68
CA ARG A 293 -6.57 -20.93 -3.86
C ARG A 293 -6.77 -20.15 -2.58
N PHE A 294 -7.18 -20.81 -1.51
CA PHE A 294 -7.46 -20.19 -0.23
C PHE A 294 -6.59 -20.78 0.89
N ALA A 295 -6.06 -19.89 1.73
CA ALA A 295 -5.40 -20.25 2.97
C ALA A 295 -6.03 -19.48 4.14
N MET A 296 -6.24 -20.17 5.27
CA MET A 296 -6.60 -19.56 6.55
C MET A 296 -5.37 -19.51 7.43
N LEU A 297 -4.95 -18.30 7.82
CA LEU A 297 -3.73 -18.06 8.57
C LEU A 297 -4.06 -17.44 9.92
N ARG A 298 -3.56 -18.02 11.01
CA ARG A 298 -3.61 -17.41 12.34
C ARG A 298 -2.36 -16.56 12.58
N TYR A 299 -2.55 -15.34 13.06
CA TYR A 299 -1.45 -14.43 13.42
C TYR A 299 -0.49 -15.06 14.44
N GLU A 300 -1.04 -15.78 15.41
CA GLU A 300 -0.30 -16.44 16.47
C GLU A 300 0.66 -17.50 15.91
N ASP A 301 0.22 -18.28 14.91
CA ASP A 301 1.03 -19.32 14.28
C ASP A 301 2.22 -18.72 13.51
N VAL A 302 2.00 -17.59 12.81
CA VAL A 302 3.09 -16.82 12.17
C VAL A 302 4.10 -16.35 13.22
N GLY A 303 3.61 -15.92 14.38
CA GLY A 303 4.43 -15.45 15.48
C GLY A 303 5.28 -16.55 16.12
N MET A 304 4.69 -17.72 16.37
CA MET A 304 5.36 -18.84 17.04
C MET A 304 6.30 -19.61 16.10
N HIS A 305 5.98 -19.67 14.81
CA HIS A 305 6.75 -20.41 13.81
C HIS A 305 7.00 -19.56 12.56
N PRO A 306 7.75 -18.45 12.67
CA PRO A 306 7.88 -17.46 11.61
C PRO A 306 8.46 -18.05 10.31
N ILE A 307 9.60 -18.74 10.40
CA ILE A 307 10.30 -19.29 9.21
C ILE A 307 9.45 -20.36 8.53
N THR A 308 8.98 -21.36 9.27
CA THR A 308 8.14 -22.43 8.71
C THR A 308 6.83 -21.88 8.11
N THR A 309 6.23 -20.87 8.74
CA THR A 309 5.00 -20.25 8.20
C THR A 309 5.28 -19.46 6.94
N MET A 310 6.39 -18.71 6.89
CA MET A 310 6.86 -18.04 5.67
C MET A 310 7.05 -19.05 4.53
N GLU A 311 7.78 -20.15 4.76
CA GLU A 311 8.00 -21.19 3.73
C GLU A 311 6.68 -21.75 3.18
N LYS A 312 5.73 -22.08 4.06
CA LYS A 312 4.39 -22.54 3.66
C LYS A 312 3.64 -21.51 2.82
N LEU A 313 3.69 -20.23 3.19
CA LEU A 313 3.03 -19.16 2.43
C LEU A 313 3.62 -18.99 1.04
N TYR A 314 4.95 -19.09 0.91
CA TYR A 314 5.63 -19.01 -0.38
C TYR A 314 5.35 -20.23 -1.26
N ASN A 315 5.36 -21.43 -0.67
CA ASN A 315 4.95 -22.66 -1.35
C ASN A 315 3.50 -22.57 -1.87
N PHE A 316 2.57 -22.09 -1.03
CA PHE A 316 1.16 -21.91 -1.38
C PHE A 316 0.94 -20.98 -2.59
N ILE A 317 1.72 -19.90 -2.69
CA ILE A 317 1.64 -19.00 -3.85
C ILE A 317 2.48 -19.47 -5.04
N GLY A 318 3.28 -20.53 -4.89
CA GLY A 318 4.14 -21.06 -5.96
C GLY A 318 5.35 -20.16 -6.28
N VAL A 319 5.82 -19.37 -5.30
CA VAL A 319 6.97 -18.48 -5.47
C VAL A 319 8.08 -18.91 -4.51
N PRO A 320 9.34 -19.09 -4.95
CA PRO A 320 10.43 -19.44 -4.03
C PRO A 320 10.69 -18.33 -3.01
N ALA A 321 10.73 -18.69 -1.73
CA ALA A 321 11.17 -17.76 -0.68
C ALA A 321 12.62 -17.32 -0.90
N LYS A 322 12.98 -16.13 -0.41
CA LYS A 322 14.32 -15.55 -0.54
C LYS A 322 14.91 -15.22 0.83
N THR A 323 16.24 -15.23 0.92
CA THR A 323 16.98 -15.03 2.17
C THR A 323 16.74 -13.64 2.77
N GLU A 324 16.44 -12.63 1.97
CA GLU A 324 16.06 -11.29 2.43
C GLU A 324 14.82 -11.34 3.33
N VAL A 325 13.85 -12.20 2.99
CA VAL A 325 12.61 -12.35 3.74
C VAL A 325 12.87 -12.99 5.10
N SER A 326 13.63 -14.10 5.13
CA SER A 326 13.95 -14.77 6.39
C SER A 326 14.80 -13.88 7.31
N LYS A 327 15.82 -13.20 6.78
CA LYS A 327 16.63 -12.21 7.52
C LYS A 327 15.77 -11.08 8.09
N TRP A 328 14.85 -10.54 7.30
CA TRP A 328 13.93 -9.52 7.78
C TRP A 328 13.07 -10.07 8.92
N LEU A 329 12.51 -11.27 8.75
CA LEU A 329 11.59 -11.88 9.71
C LEU A 329 12.26 -12.15 11.06
N GLU A 330 13.45 -12.75 11.05
CA GLU A 330 14.28 -12.96 12.25
C GLU A 330 14.54 -11.65 12.99
N SER A 331 14.83 -10.57 12.26
CA SER A 331 15.07 -9.26 12.88
C SER A 331 13.82 -8.59 13.48
N HIS A 332 12.61 -9.08 13.17
CA HIS A 332 11.32 -8.51 13.58
C HIS A 332 10.54 -9.34 14.60
N VAL A 333 10.91 -10.61 14.82
CA VAL A 333 10.31 -11.49 15.85
C VAL A 333 10.95 -11.37 17.24
N HIS A 334 11.72 -10.30 17.45
CA HIS A 334 12.29 -9.95 18.75
C HIS A 334 11.77 -8.60 19.22
N ALA A 335 11.73 -8.41 20.54
CA ALA A 335 11.39 -7.13 21.13
C ALA A 335 12.28 -6.01 20.57
N ALA A 336 11.66 -4.88 20.21
CA ALA A 336 12.41 -3.73 19.72
C ALA A 336 13.32 -3.17 20.82
N LYS A 337 14.60 -2.92 20.49
CA LYS A 337 15.57 -2.36 21.45
C LYS A 337 15.23 -0.92 21.85
N LYS A 338 14.78 -0.09 20.90
CA LYS A 338 14.49 1.34 21.13
C LYS A 338 13.08 1.52 21.69
N ARG A 339 12.92 2.41 22.68
CA ARG A 339 11.61 2.74 23.29
C ARG A 339 10.59 3.21 22.25
N LYS A 340 10.97 4.12 21.35
CA LYS A 340 10.08 4.63 20.29
C LYS A 340 9.49 3.52 19.41
N ASP A 341 10.25 2.47 19.16
CA ASP A 341 9.82 1.34 18.33
C ASP A 341 8.91 0.40 19.13
N ARG A 342 9.18 0.23 20.44
CA ARG A 342 8.29 -0.51 21.37
C ARG A 342 6.95 0.17 21.57
N GLU A 343 6.92 1.51 21.58
CA GLU A 343 5.71 2.29 21.81
C GLU A 343 4.88 2.50 20.54
N ASN A 344 5.47 2.29 19.36
CA ASN A 344 4.78 2.40 18.08
C ASN A 344 3.67 1.35 17.95
N PRO A 345 2.39 1.75 17.98
CA PRO A 345 1.28 0.79 17.93
C PRO A 345 1.17 0.06 16.59
N PHE A 346 1.77 0.59 15.53
CA PHE A 346 1.79 0.02 14.17
C PHE A 346 3.13 -0.62 13.81
N GLY A 347 4.08 -0.69 14.76
CA GLY A 347 5.37 -1.34 14.54
C GLY A 347 5.23 -2.84 14.30
N THR A 348 6.09 -3.37 13.45
CA THR A 348 6.20 -4.79 13.10
C THR A 348 7.21 -5.55 13.95
N LYS A 349 8.14 -4.84 14.61
CA LYS A 349 9.16 -5.45 15.48
C LYS A 349 8.61 -5.71 16.87
N LYS A 350 8.17 -6.94 17.12
CA LYS A 350 7.53 -7.36 18.37
C LYS A 350 7.95 -8.78 18.72
N ASP A 351 8.05 -9.04 20.01
CA ASP A 351 8.06 -10.40 20.53
C ASP A 351 6.67 -11.02 20.27
N PRO A 352 6.57 -12.08 19.44
CA PRO A 352 5.29 -12.64 19.05
C PRO A 352 4.55 -13.29 20.23
N VAL A 353 5.25 -14.04 21.10
CA VAL A 353 4.69 -14.67 22.30
C VAL A 353 4.04 -13.62 23.18
N LYS A 354 4.78 -12.54 23.46
CA LYS A 354 4.28 -11.42 24.27
C LYS A 354 3.09 -10.76 23.59
N SER A 355 3.22 -10.41 22.31
CA SER A 355 2.20 -9.65 21.59
C SER A 355 0.89 -10.42 21.40
N SER A 356 0.94 -11.74 21.26
CA SER A 356 -0.23 -12.63 21.21
C SER A 356 -0.92 -12.73 22.56
N ASN A 357 -0.18 -12.66 23.67
CA ASN A 357 -0.71 -12.76 25.03
C ASN A 357 -0.99 -11.41 25.72
N GLU A 358 -0.68 -10.27 25.08
CA GLU A 358 -0.83 -8.93 25.67
C GLU A 358 -2.25 -8.61 26.16
N TRP A 359 -3.28 -9.21 25.56
CA TRP A 359 -4.67 -8.97 25.96
C TRP A 359 -4.99 -9.50 27.35
N ARG A 360 -4.27 -10.53 27.80
CA ARG A 360 -4.47 -11.19 29.09
C ARG A 360 -4.24 -10.26 30.26
N SER A 361 -3.27 -9.36 30.12
CA SER A 361 -3.00 -8.34 31.14
C SER A 361 -3.93 -7.13 31.03
N ARG A 362 -4.43 -6.83 29.82
CA ARG A 362 -5.20 -5.61 29.49
C ARG A 362 -6.70 -5.70 29.70
N LEU A 363 -7.28 -6.90 29.61
CA LEU A 363 -8.72 -7.11 29.75
C LEU A 363 -9.06 -7.61 31.16
N SER A 364 -10.20 -7.18 31.70
CA SER A 364 -10.80 -7.82 32.87
C SER A 364 -11.44 -9.15 32.48
N ILE A 365 -11.66 -10.04 33.45
CA ILE A 365 -12.35 -11.32 33.18
C ILE A 365 -13.77 -11.10 32.62
N TYR A 366 -14.49 -10.08 33.10
CA TYR A 366 -15.80 -9.70 32.56
C TYR A 366 -15.74 -9.29 31.09
N GLN A 367 -14.72 -8.52 30.69
CA GLN A 367 -14.51 -8.15 29.29
C GLN A 367 -14.17 -9.37 28.44
N VAL A 368 -13.34 -10.29 28.95
CA VAL A 368 -13.01 -11.56 28.28
C VAL A 368 -14.27 -12.39 28.06
N HIS A 369 -15.10 -12.58 29.09
CA HIS A 369 -16.37 -13.30 28.97
C HIS A 369 -17.31 -12.62 27.98
N THR A 370 -17.42 -11.29 28.01
CA THR A 370 -18.24 -10.54 27.03
C THR A 370 -17.78 -10.83 25.61
N ILE A 371 -16.48 -10.78 25.33
CA ILE A 371 -15.94 -11.08 24.00
C ILE A 371 -16.20 -12.53 23.62
N GLN A 372 -15.89 -13.48 24.51
CA GLN A 372 -16.04 -14.91 24.24
C GLN A 372 -17.49 -15.30 23.94
N SER A 373 -18.44 -14.80 24.72
CA SER A 373 -19.86 -15.11 24.52
C SER A 373 -20.39 -14.59 23.18
N ASN A 374 -19.94 -13.43 22.72
CA ASN A 374 -20.32 -12.87 21.41
C ASN A 374 -19.53 -13.46 20.24
N CYS A 375 -18.43 -14.17 20.50
CA CYS A 375 -17.55 -14.77 19.50
C CYS A 375 -17.45 -16.29 19.57
N LYS A 376 -18.39 -16.96 20.25
CA LYS A 376 -18.33 -18.41 20.52
C LYS A 376 -18.01 -19.22 19.26
N LYS A 377 -18.82 -19.05 18.20
CA LYS A 377 -18.63 -19.76 16.92
C LYS A 377 -17.27 -19.47 16.31
N ALA A 378 -16.79 -18.23 16.34
CA ALA A 378 -15.48 -17.87 15.80
C ALA A 378 -14.33 -18.51 16.61
N LEU A 379 -14.39 -18.45 17.94
CA LEU A 379 -13.37 -19.06 18.80
C LEU A 379 -13.26 -20.57 18.56
N GLU A 380 -14.39 -21.26 18.45
CA GLU A 380 -14.43 -22.69 18.12
C GLU A 380 -13.86 -22.96 16.72
N LEU A 381 -14.28 -22.18 15.73
CA LEU A 381 -13.90 -22.36 14.32
C LEU A 381 -12.40 -22.17 14.05
N PHE A 382 -11.77 -21.26 14.79
CA PHE A 382 -10.35 -20.91 14.64
C PHE A 382 -9.50 -21.46 15.80
N HIS A 383 -10.05 -22.34 16.62
CA HIS A 383 -9.35 -23.06 17.69
C HIS A 383 -8.66 -22.13 18.71
N TYR A 384 -9.40 -21.13 19.20
CA TYR A 384 -8.98 -20.28 20.30
C TYR A 384 -9.63 -20.77 21.60
N PRO A 385 -8.84 -21.27 22.58
CA PRO A 385 -9.38 -21.83 23.81
C PRO A 385 -10.13 -20.79 24.65
N TRP A 386 -11.16 -21.26 25.35
CA TRP A 386 -11.90 -20.47 26.33
C TRP A 386 -11.05 -20.21 27.57
N VAL A 387 -11.13 -18.98 28.09
CA VAL A 387 -10.62 -18.61 29.41
C VAL A 387 -11.81 -18.39 30.33
N LYS A 388 -11.89 -19.20 31.38
CA LYS A 388 -13.03 -19.28 32.30
C LYS A 388 -12.81 -18.44 33.54
N THR A 389 -11.62 -18.48 34.12
CA THR A 389 -11.33 -17.84 35.41
C THR A 389 -10.32 -16.70 35.30
N LYS A 390 -10.23 -15.89 36.35
CA LYS A 390 -9.23 -14.82 36.43
C LYS A 390 -7.82 -15.40 36.56
N GLU A 391 -7.71 -16.54 37.22
CA GLU A 391 -6.47 -17.28 37.44
C GLU A 391 -5.95 -17.79 36.09
N GLU A 392 -6.81 -18.47 35.32
CA GLU A 392 -6.50 -18.86 33.94
C GLU A 392 -6.09 -17.65 33.12
N LEU A 393 -6.86 -16.54 33.14
CA LEU A 393 -6.52 -15.34 32.38
C LEU A 393 -5.11 -14.82 32.67
N ARG A 394 -4.68 -14.87 33.93
CA ARG A 394 -3.42 -14.26 34.39
C ARG A 394 -2.24 -15.22 34.43
N ASP A 395 -2.47 -16.53 34.25
CA ASP A 395 -1.42 -17.54 34.22
C ASP A 395 -0.59 -17.49 32.92
N PRO A 396 0.68 -17.04 32.95
CA PRO A 396 1.53 -16.99 31.77
C PRO A 396 1.97 -18.39 31.28
N SER A 397 1.87 -19.43 32.11
CA SER A 397 2.21 -20.81 31.74
C SER A 397 1.12 -21.48 30.91
N LEU A 398 -0.12 -21.00 31.01
CA LEU A 398 -1.25 -21.48 30.21
C LEU A 398 -1.07 -21.09 28.74
N ASN A 399 -0.62 -22.05 27.94
CA ASN A 399 -0.45 -21.87 26.50
C ASN A 399 -1.80 -21.97 25.77
N LEU A 400 -2.28 -20.84 25.24
CA LEU A 400 -3.52 -20.75 24.47
C LEU A 400 -3.35 -21.00 22.95
N TYR A 401 -2.11 -21.20 22.49
CA TYR A 401 -1.75 -21.19 21.07
C TYR A 401 -0.80 -22.35 20.68
N LYS A 402 -0.81 -23.46 21.43
CA LYS A 402 0.19 -24.54 21.29
C LYS A 402 0.14 -25.25 19.94
N ASP A 403 -1.06 -25.52 19.42
CA ASP A 403 -1.19 -26.25 18.16
C ASP A 403 -1.31 -25.31 16.96
N ARG A 404 -0.81 -25.80 15.82
CA ARG A 404 -0.81 -25.08 14.54
C ARG A 404 -2.12 -25.36 13.83
N TYR A 405 -3.01 -24.38 13.85
CA TYR A 405 -4.36 -24.50 13.26
C TYR A 405 -4.50 -23.75 11.94
N SER A 406 -3.47 -23.02 11.49
CA SER A 406 -3.44 -22.42 10.15
C SER A 406 -3.57 -23.51 9.08
N LEU A 407 -4.49 -23.28 8.14
CA LEU A 407 -4.77 -24.15 7.01
C LEU A 407 -4.16 -23.51 5.77
N ILE A 408 -2.95 -23.97 5.43
CA ILE A 408 -2.21 -23.53 4.25
C ILE A 408 -2.07 -24.79 3.38
N PRO A 409 -2.76 -24.85 2.22
CA PRO A 409 -2.72 -26.00 1.31
C PRO A 409 -1.32 -26.40 0.87
#